data_AF-A0A351SYT7-F1
#
_entry.id   AF-A0A351SYT7-F1
#
_cell.length_a   1.000
_cell.length_b   1.000
_cell.length_c   1.000
_cell.angle_alpha   90.00
_cell.angle_beta   90.00
_cell.angle_gamma   90.00
#
_symmetry.space_group_name_H-M   'P 1'
#
loop_
_entity.id
_entity.type
_entity.pdbx_description
1 polymer ?
#
loop_
_entity_poly.entity_id
_entity_poly.type
_entity_poly.pdbx_seq_one_letter_code
_entity_poly.pdbx_strand_id
1 'polypeptide(L)'
;MAKSRSYQSNLLEALKDPNEAVEYLNAALEDGEPEVFLLALRDVVDSYGGMGKLAASTSLNRENLYRMLSTKGNPEFFSLSTVLDAIGFRLAVEPKAAAVQKTKDRVSKLVLHANMAQVKEDAAKYALAADSESRAKSPISLRTTDDKEVGTLEFDFNKGALILQVTGDVPVKRVQEAEIQTRDGKIHSGEVSVGGKNQLVLLRKTRVFPKDVSQIILTIAG
;
A
#
# COMPACT_ATOMS: atom_id res chain seq x y z
N MET A 1 14.20 2.88 38.59
CA MET A 1 13.03 3.37 37.84
C MET A 1 13.00 4.90 37.96
N ALA A 2 13.36 5.63 36.90
CA ALA A 2 13.31 7.10 36.83
C ALA A 2 13.17 7.61 35.38
N LYS A 3 12.71 6.78 34.44
CA LYS A 3 12.64 7.11 33.01
C LYS A 3 11.32 7.75 32.56
N SER A 4 10.23 7.62 33.33
CA SER A 4 8.90 8.12 32.90
C SER A 4 8.72 9.62 33.09
N ARG A 5 9.17 10.18 34.23
CA ARG A 5 9.05 11.64 34.49
C ARG A 5 9.90 12.47 33.54
N SER A 6 11.12 12.01 33.20
CA SER A 6 11.98 12.75 32.27
C SER A 6 11.48 12.68 30.84
N TYR A 7 10.91 11.54 30.42
CA TYR A 7 10.31 11.41 29.11
C TYR A 7 9.10 12.34 28.95
N GLN A 8 8.19 12.34 29.93
CA GLN A 8 7.00 13.18 29.86
C GLN A 8 7.31 14.66 29.97
N SER A 9 8.28 15.07 30.79
CA SER A 9 8.72 16.47 30.82
C SER A 9 9.34 16.91 29.50
N ASN A 10 10.15 16.06 28.87
CA ASN A 10 10.78 16.37 27.58
C ASN A 10 9.73 16.47 26.47
N LEU A 11 8.74 15.58 26.48
CA LEU A 11 7.61 15.64 25.55
C LEU A 11 6.84 16.95 25.69
N LEU A 12 6.42 17.30 26.92
CA LEU A 12 5.68 18.53 27.16
C LEU A 12 6.48 19.80 26.80
N GLU A 13 7.81 19.75 26.87
CA GLU A 13 8.64 20.88 26.41
C GLU A 13 8.66 20.98 24.88
N ALA A 14 8.80 19.87 24.17
CA ALA A 14 8.78 19.82 22.71
C ALA A 14 7.43 20.30 22.14
N LEU A 15 6.32 19.88 22.76
CA LEU A 15 4.96 20.23 22.32
C LEU A 15 4.61 21.73 22.48
N LYS A 16 5.47 22.53 23.11
CA LYS A 16 5.30 24.00 23.09
C LYS A 16 5.57 24.60 21.72
N ASP A 17 6.34 23.91 20.86
CA ASP A 17 6.45 24.28 19.45
C ASP A 17 5.16 23.85 18.71
N PRO A 18 4.42 24.79 18.10
CA PRO A 18 3.21 24.47 17.37
C PRO A 18 3.41 23.43 16.26
N ASN A 19 4.58 23.37 15.60
CA ASN A 19 4.82 22.40 14.53
C ASN A 19 4.94 20.97 15.10
N GLU A 20 5.71 20.81 16.18
CA GLU A 20 5.83 19.54 16.90
C GLU A 20 4.47 19.06 17.43
N ALA A 21 3.66 19.98 17.95
CA ALA A 21 2.29 19.66 18.38
C ALA A 21 1.38 19.22 17.22
N VAL A 22 1.46 19.86 16.04
CA VAL A 22 0.72 19.42 14.84
C VAL A 22 1.17 18.03 14.42
N GLU A 23 2.47 17.79 14.30
CA GLU A 23 3.02 16.49 13.89
C GLU A 23 2.60 15.38 14.87
N TYR A 24 2.66 15.66 16.16
CA TYR A 24 2.24 14.74 17.22
C TYR A 24 0.74 14.40 17.16
N LEU A 25 -0.13 15.40 16.96
CA LEU A 25 -1.57 15.18 16.82
C LEU A 25 -1.93 14.45 15.53
N ASN A 26 -1.24 14.75 14.43
CA ASN A 26 -1.44 14.07 13.15
C ASN A 26 -1.01 12.60 13.24
N ALA A 27 0.13 12.30 13.85
CA ALA A 27 0.56 10.93 14.10
C ALA A 27 -0.47 10.15 14.94
N ALA A 28 -1.06 10.79 15.95
CA ALA A 28 -2.13 10.19 16.75
C ALA A 28 -3.44 9.96 15.96
N LEU A 29 -3.74 10.81 14.96
CA LEU A 29 -4.86 10.60 14.03
C LEU A 29 -4.59 9.46 13.04
N GLU A 30 -3.34 9.25 12.63
CA GLU A 30 -2.94 8.18 11.71
C GLU A 30 -3.11 6.77 12.29
N ASP A 31 -2.96 6.62 13.61
CA ASP A 31 -3.21 5.34 14.30
C ASP A 31 -4.69 4.89 14.18
N GLY A 32 -5.61 5.81 13.88
CA GLY A 32 -7.02 5.52 13.63
C GLY A 32 -7.84 5.19 14.87
N GLU A 33 -7.22 5.20 16.05
CA GLU A 33 -7.85 4.99 17.34
C GLU A 33 -8.16 6.35 18.00
N PRO A 34 -9.45 6.71 18.20
CA PRO A 34 -9.82 8.01 18.75
C PRO A 34 -9.23 8.30 20.12
N GLU A 35 -9.07 7.27 20.95
CA GLU A 35 -8.50 7.40 22.30
C GLU A 35 -7.04 7.86 22.30
N VAL A 36 -6.24 7.44 21.32
CA VAL A 36 -4.85 7.88 21.15
C VAL A 36 -4.81 9.37 20.84
N PHE A 37 -5.66 9.84 19.92
CA PHE A 37 -5.80 11.26 19.61
C PHE A 37 -6.24 12.09 20.82
N LEU A 38 -7.21 11.60 21.61
CA LEU A 38 -7.70 12.34 22.79
C LEU A 38 -6.63 12.47 23.87
N LEU A 39 -5.80 11.44 24.08
CA LEU A 39 -4.66 11.51 24.99
C LEU A 39 -3.57 12.45 24.45
N ALA A 40 -3.25 12.38 23.16
CA ALA A 40 -2.29 13.28 22.54
C ALA A 40 -2.74 14.75 22.64
N LEU A 41 -4.03 15.03 22.40
CA LEU A 41 -4.63 16.35 22.57
C LEU A 41 -4.54 16.83 24.02
N ARG A 42 -4.69 15.93 24.99
CA ARG A 42 -4.47 16.26 26.39
C ARG A 42 -3.02 16.63 26.70
N ASP A 43 -2.05 15.88 26.18
CA ASP A 43 -0.62 16.20 26.35
C ASP A 43 -0.28 17.57 25.74
N VAL A 44 -0.83 17.88 24.56
CA VAL A 44 -0.72 19.22 23.96
C VAL A 44 -1.35 20.25 24.88
N VAL A 45 -2.59 20.08 25.34
CA VAL A 45 -3.22 21.03 26.27
C VAL A 45 -2.38 21.25 27.53
N ASP A 46 -1.78 20.19 28.10
CA ASP A 46 -0.92 20.26 29.26
C ASP A 46 0.37 21.05 28.99
N SER A 47 0.95 20.98 27.79
CA SER A 47 2.09 21.82 27.39
C SER A 47 1.76 23.32 27.24
N TYR A 48 0.51 23.67 26.93
CA TYR A 48 0.05 25.07 26.75
C TYR A 48 -0.46 25.74 28.05
N GLY A 49 -0.28 25.09 29.19
CA GLY A 49 -0.68 25.58 30.53
C GLY A 49 -1.82 24.80 31.17
N GLY A 50 -2.23 23.69 30.55
CA GLY A 50 -3.10 22.67 31.12
C GLY A 50 -4.58 22.98 31.15
N MET A 51 -5.35 21.98 31.58
CA MET A 51 -6.81 22.00 31.66
C MET A 51 -7.35 23.19 32.46
N GLY A 52 -6.57 23.66 33.43
CA GLY A 52 -6.98 24.77 34.27
C GLY A 52 -7.02 26.10 33.54
N LYS A 53 -6.04 26.36 32.68
CA LYS A 53 -5.98 27.56 31.85
C LYS A 53 -7.00 27.45 30.71
N LEU A 54 -7.11 26.27 30.10
CA LEU A 54 -8.09 25.99 29.05
C LEU A 54 -9.54 26.20 29.53
N ALA A 55 -9.88 25.72 30.73
CA ALA A 55 -11.21 25.92 31.31
C ALA A 55 -11.52 27.40 31.60
N ALA A 56 -10.50 28.23 31.85
CA ALA A 56 -10.68 29.65 32.08
C ALA A 56 -10.83 30.45 30.78
N SER A 57 -10.23 29.97 29.69
CA SER A 57 -10.33 30.59 28.35
C SER A 57 -11.50 30.08 27.52
N THR A 58 -12.22 29.06 27.98
CA THR A 58 -13.36 28.44 27.29
C THR A 58 -14.59 28.41 28.20
N SER A 59 -15.76 28.07 27.65
CA SER A 59 -16.98 27.82 28.43
C SER A 59 -17.05 26.40 29.02
N LEU A 60 -15.97 25.62 28.92
CA LEU A 60 -15.90 24.23 29.37
C LEU A 60 -15.33 24.14 30.78
N ASN A 61 -16.00 23.41 31.67
CA ASN A 61 -15.46 23.18 33.01
C ASN A 61 -14.37 22.08 33.00
N ARG A 62 -13.49 22.10 34.02
CA ARG A 62 -12.35 21.17 34.13
C ARG A 62 -12.77 19.70 34.15
N GLU A 63 -13.86 19.37 34.85
CA GLU A 63 -14.35 17.99 34.94
C GLU A 63 -14.77 17.46 33.56
N ASN A 64 -15.48 18.29 32.79
CA ASN A 64 -15.88 17.98 31.43
C ASN A 64 -14.65 17.81 30.52
N LEU A 65 -13.66 18.70 30.61
CA LEU A 65 -12.41 18.59 29.84
C LEU A 65 -11.67 17.28 30.14
N TYR A 66 -11.51 16.92 31.43
CA TYR A 66 -10.86 15.66 31.80
C TYR A 66 -11.63 14.43 31.31
N ARG A 67 -12.96 14.47 31.35
CA ARG A 67 -13.81 13.38 30.84
C ARG A 67 -13.74 13.27 29.32
N MET A 68 -13.84 14.39 28.62
CA MET A 68 -13.82 14.48 27.16
C MET A 68 -12.46 14.07 26.57
N LEU A 69 -11.36 14.44 27.22
CA LEU A 69 -10.00 14.15 26.76
C LEU A 69 -9.41 12.92 27.50
N SER A 70 -10.26 11.95 27.79
CA SER A 70 -9.88 10.65 28.35
C SER A 70 -9.92 9.56 27.28
N THR A 71 -9.40 8.37 27.58
CA THR A 71 -9.48 7.21 26.69
C THR A 71 -10.90 6.78 26.35
N LYS A 72 -11.88 7.12 27.21
CA LYS A 72 -13.31 6.84 26.97
C LYS A 72 -14.09 8.11 26.59
N GLY A 73 -13.39 9.18 26.28
CA GLY A 73 -13.98 10.45 25.89
C GLY A 73 -14.71 10.34 24.56
N ASN A 74 -15.79 11.10 24.42
CA ASN A 74 -16.49 11.29 23.15
C ASN A 74 -16.89 12.77 23.03
N PRO A 75 -15.92 13.66 22.75
CA PRO A 75 -16.20 15.08 22.67
C PRO A 75 -17.14 15.38 21.50
N GLU A 76 -18.14 16.21 21.75
CA GLU A 76 -18.93 16.78 20.65
C GLU A 76 -18.04 17.69 19.79
N PHE A 77 -18.35 17.76 18.49
CA PHE A 77 -17.58 18.56 17.52
C PHE A 77 -17.35 20.00 17.99
N PHE A 78 -18.40 20.66 18.49
CA PHE A 78 -18.31 22.04 19.00
C PHE A 78 -17.32 22.17 20.16
N SER A 79 -17.31 21.20 21.07
CA SER A 79 -16.42 21.25 22.23
C SER A 79 -14.98 20.95 21.81
N LEU A 80 -14.78 20.00 20.89
CA LEU A 80 -13.46 19.71 20.32
C LEU A 80 -12.87 20.91 19.57
N SER A 81 -13.67 21.57 18.72
CA SER A 81 -13.23 22.77 18.00
C SER A 81 -12.91 23.92 18.96
N THR A 82 -13.73 24.12 20.00
CA THR A 82 -13.47 25.13 21.03
C THR A 82 -12.13 24.88 21.75
N VAL A 83 -11.80 23.62 22.05
CA VAL A 83 -10.51 23.28 22.66
C VAL A 83 -9.37 23.61 21.72
N LEU A 84 -9.42 23.15 20.46
CA LEU A 84 -8.38 23.40 19.46
C LEU A 84 -8.17 24.89 19.22
N ASP A 85 -9.24 25.66 19.04
CA ASP A 85 -9.17 27.11 18.82
C ASP A 85 -8.50 27.82 20.02
N ALA A 86 -8.83 27.40 21.25
CA ALA A 86 -8.26 28.00 22.47
C ALA A 86 -6.75 27.75 22.64
N ILE A 87 -6.21 26.66 22.07
CA ILE A 87 -4.77 26.39 22.02
C ILE A 87 -4.11 26.82 20.70
N GLY A 88 -4.86 27.49 19.80
CA GLY A 88 -4.33 28.08 18.57
C GLY A 88 -4.27 27.14 17.37
N PHE A 89 -5.00 26.03 17.41
CA PHE A 89 -5.11 25.04 16.33
C PHE A 89 -6.49 25.11 15.68
N ARG A 90 -6.61 24.57 14.46
CA ARG A 90 -7.88 24.46 13.75
C ARG A 90 -8.00 23.08 13.10
N LEU A 91 -9.23 22.60 12.92
CA LEU A 91 -9.48 21.42 12.12
C LEU A 91 -9.39 21.75 10.63
N ALA A 92 -8.68 20.92 9.88
CA ALA A 92 -8.62 20.97 8.43
C ALA A 92 -9.04 19.62 7.86
N VAL A 93 -9.73 19.67 6.71
CA VAL A 93 -10.03 18.48 5.92
C VAL A 93 -9.05 18.49 4.76
N GLU A 94 -8.18 17.49 4.73
CA GLU A 94 -7.25 17.28 3.64
C GLU A 94 -7.74 16.10 2.78
N PRO A 95 -7.41 16.05 1.48
CA PRO A 95 -7.55 14.84 0.73
C PRO A 95 -6.84 13.73 1.51
N LYS A 96 -7.57 12.69 1.88
CA LYS A 96 -6.94 11.49 2.42
C LYS A 96 -6.01 10.99 1.32
N ALA A 97 -4.71 11.31 1.43
CA ALA A 97 -3.67 10.83 0.51
C ALA A 97 -3.98 9.37 0.30
N ALA A 98 -4.33 9.00 -0.95
CA ALA A 98 -5.09 7.80 -1.27
C ALA A 98 -4.63 6.69 -0.37
N ALA A 99 -5.41 6.48 0.70
CA ALA A 99 -4.92 5.60 1.73
C ALA A 99 -4.80 4.27 1.02
N VAL A 100 -3.58 3.73 0.99
CA VAL A 100 -3.42 2.30 1.07
C VAL A 100 -4.04 1.97 2.43
N GLN A 101 -5.37 1.93 2.45
CA GLN A 101 -6.14 1.69 3.63
C GLN A 101 -5.63 0.34 4.10
N LYS A 102 -5.15 0.29 5.33
CA LYS A 102 -5.18 -0.95 6.11
C LYS A 102 -6.64 -1.34 6.39
N THR A 103 -7.55 -1.21 5.42
CA THR A 103 -8.63 -2.16 5.29
C THR A 103 -7.94 -3.48 5.03
N LYS A 104 -8.53 -4.52 5.58
CA LYS A 104 -8.25 -5.91 5.29
C LYS A 104 -8.67 -6.25 3.85
N ASP A 105 -8.37 -5.38 2.88
CA ASP A 105 -8.44 -5.64 1.45
C ASP A 105 -7.15 -6.32 1.07
N ARG A 106 -7.28 -7.62 0.87
CA ARG A 106 -6.25 -8.51 0.36
C ARG A 106 -5.75 -8.00 -0.99
N VAL A 107 -4.78 -7.07 -1.01
CA VAL A 107 -3.89 -6.96 -2.17
C VAL A 107 -3.06 -8.24 -2.16
N SER A 108 -3.57 -9.22 -2.89
CA SER A 108 -2.98 -10.54 -2.96
C SER A 108 -1.89 -10.45 -4.01
N LYS A 109 -0.63 -10.52 -3.58
CA LYS A 109 0.47 -10.73 -4.52
C LYS A 109 0.43 -12.19 -4.94
N LEU A 110 0.07 -12.43 -6.20
CA LEU A 110 0.12 -13.76 -6.78
C LEU A 110 1.49 -13.94 -7.44
N VAL A 111 2.32 -14.78 -6.83
CA VAL A 111 3.64 -15.13 -7.37
C VAL A 111 3.48 -16.31 -8.30
N LEU A 112 3.96 -16.14 -9.53
CA LEU A 112 3.93 -17.13 -10.60
C LEU A 112 5.35 -17.47 -11.01
N HIS A 113 5.65 -18.76 -11.08
CA HIS A 113 6.91 -19.29 -11.57
C HIS A 113 6.72 -19.92 -12.94
N ALA A 114 7.66 -19.65 -13.84
CA ALA A 114 7.68 -20.27 -15.16
C ALA A 114 8.06 -21.76 -15.04
N ASN A 115 7.16 -22.65 -15.49
CA ASN A 115 7.45 -24.09 -15.52
C ASN A 115 8.35 -24.43 -16.70
N MET A 116 9.64 -24.56 -16.41
CA MET A 116 10.69 -24.79 -17.40
C MET A 116 10.85 -26.26 -17.80
N ALA A 117 10.21 -27.19 -17.10
CA ALA A 117 10.27 -28.62 -17.44
C ALA A 117 9.59 -28.95 -18.79
N GLN A 118 8.75 -28.04 -19.30
CA GLN A 118 8.08 -28.17 -20.61
C GLN A 118 8.78 -27.37 -21.73
N VAL A 119 9.80 -26.58 -21.41
CA VAL A 119 10.62 -25.92 -22.43
C VAL A 119 11.55 -26.98 -22.99
N LYS A 120 11.10 -27.69 -24.04
CA LYS A 120 12.02 -28.43 -24.90
C LYS A 120 13.10 -27.43 -25.32
N GLU A 121 14.33 -27.68 -24.90
CA GLU A 121 15.49 -26.96 -25.40
C GLU A 121 15.41 -26.97 -26.92
N ASP A 122 15.17 -25.79 -27.50
CA ASP A 122 15.24 -25.63 -28.94
C ASP A 122 16.68 -25.96 -29.30
N ALA A 123 16.85 -27.00 -30.12
CA ALA A 123 18.12 -27.51 -30.62
C ALA A 123 18.79 -26.49 -31.55
N ALA A 124 19.13 -25.31 -31.03
CA ALA A 124 19.71 -24.20 -31.77
C ALA A 124 21.24 -24.32 -31.86
N LYS A 125 21.77 -25.54 -32.05
CA LYS A 125 23.16 -25.72 -32.50
C LYS A 125 23.28 -25.91 -34.01
N TYR A 126 22.23 -26.30 -34.72
CA TYR A 126 22.32 -26.54 -36.17
C TYR A 126 20.97 -26.37 -36.88
N ALA A 127 20.55 -25.16 -37.25
CA ALA A 127 19.49 -24.99 -38.26
C ALA A 127 19.59 -23.63 -38.96
N LEU A 128 19.72 -23.70 -40.29
CA LEU A 128 19.91 -22.60 -41.24
C LEU A 128 18.72 -21.63 -41.27
N ALA A 129 19.03 -20.40 -41.66
CA ALA A 129 18.12 -19.30 -41.89
C ALA A 129 17.18 -19.58 -43.09
N ALA A 130 15.95 -20.03 -42.84
CA ALA A 130 14.79 -19.88 -43.72
C ALA A 130 13.58 -20.61 -43.12
N ASP A 131 12.96 -20.02 -42.08
CA ASP A 131 11.55 -20.22 -41.71
C ASP A 131 11.28 -19.44 -40.41
N SER A 132 11.03 -18.15 -40.56
CA SER A 132 10.78 -17.23 -39.44
C SER A 132 9.39 -17.40 -38.81
N GLU A 133 8.48 -18.17 -39.42
CA GLU A 133 7.07 -18.25 -39.02
C GLU A 133 6.68 -19.57 -38.34
N SER A 134 7.55 -20.58 -38.31
CA SER A 134 7.33 -21.87 -37.63
C SER A 134 8.24 -22.10 -36.41
N ARG A 135 8.94 -21.07 -35.92
CA ARG A 135 9.58 -21.09 -34.59
C ARG A 135 8.50 -21.07 -33.52
N ALA A 136 7.87 -22.22 -33.30
CA ALA A 136 6.91 -22.48 -32.23
C ALA A 136 7.58 -22.20 -30.89
N LYS A 137 7.53 -20.93 -30.48
CA LYS A 137 7.85 -20.43 -29.15
C LYS A 137 6.75 -20.94 -28.26
N SER A 138 6.94 -22.16 -27.77
CA SER A 138 5.95 -22.86 -26.95
C SER A 138 5.49 -21.95 -25.82
N PRO A 139 4.17 -21.79 -25.61
CA PRO A 139 3.65 -21.13 -24.43
C PRO A 139 4.26 -21.74 -23.18
N ILE A 140 4.63 -20.90 -22.21
CA ILE A 140 5.23 -21.36 -20.97
C ILE A 140 4.15 -21.36 -19.90
N SER A 141 3.84 -22.54 -19.36
CA SER A 141 2.89 -22.63 -18.25
C SER A 141 3.45 -21.94 -17.01
N LEU A 142 2.61 -21.12 -16.38
CA LEU A 142 2.88 -20.46 -15.11
C LEU A 142 2.20 -21.22 -13.99
N ARG A 143 2.92 -21.41 -12.88
CA ARG A 143 2.41 -22.07 -11.68
C ARG A 143 2.58 -21.18 -10.45
N THR A 144 1.67 -21.30 -9.48
CA THR A 144 1.83 -20.64 -8.19
C THR A 144 2.92 -21.32 -7.35
N THR A 145 3.29 -20.72 -6.22
CA THR A 145 4.15 -21.34 -5.20
C THR A 145 3.61 -22.68 -4.67
N ASP A 146 2.29 -22.88 -4.72
CA ASP A 146 1.60 -24.10 -4.31
C ASP A 146 1.46 -25.12 -5.47
N ASP A 147 2.25 -24.97 -6.55
CA ASP A 147 2.29 -25.79 -7.76
C ASP A 147 0.98 -25.85 -8.58
N LYS A 148 0.03 -24.94 -8.34
CA LYS A 148 -1.22 -24.83 -9.13
C LYS A 148 -0.97 -24.12 -10.45
N GLU A 149 -1.41 -24.70 -11.56
CA GLU A 149 -1.32 -24.07 -12.88
C GLU A 149 -2.28 -22.88 -12.99
N VAL A 150 -1.75 -21.75 -13.46
CA VAL A 150 -2.49 -20.47 -13.57
C VAL A 150 -2.83 -20.13 -15.01
N GLY A 151 -1.98 -20.52 -15.96
CA GLY A 151 -2.16 -20.20 -17.36
C GLY A 151 -0.87 -20.25 -18.15
N THR A 152 -0.91 -19.78 -19.39
CA THR A 152 0.24 -19.77 -20.30
C THR A 152 0.72 -18.36 -20.60
N LEU A 153 2.04 -18.20 -20.62
CA LEU A 153 2.72 -16.96 -20.97
C LEU A 153 3.19 -17.01 -22.42
N GLU A 154 2.78 -16.01 -23.20
CA GLU A 154 3.09 -15.86 -24.62
C GLU A 154 3.56 -14.44 -24.92
N PHE A 155 4.26 -14.25 -26.04
CA PHE A 155 4.67 -12.93 -26.51
C PHE A 155 4.04 -12.63 -27.86
N ASP A 156 3.27 -11.56 -27.94
CA ASP A 156 2.70 -11.05 -29.18
C ASP A 156 3.72 -10.15 -29.87
N PHE A 157 4.29 -10.66 -30.97
CA PHE A 157 5.29 -9.95 -31.78
C PHE A 157 4.73 -8.75 -32.53
N ASN A 158 3.43 -8.79 -32.89
CA ASN A 158 2.79 -7.70 -33.61
C ASN A 158 2.53 -6.51 -32.68
N LYS A 159 2.21 -6.78 -31.41
CA LYS A 159 1.95 -5.75 -30.39
C LYS A 159 3.16 -5.40 -29.52
N GLY A 160 4.24 -6.19 -29.59
CA GLY A 160 5.41 -6.05 -28.73
C GLY A 160 5.02 -6.15 -27.25
N ALA A 161 4.18 -7.13 -26.93
CA ALA A 161 3.57 -7.24 -25.62
C ALA A 161 3.64 -8.67 -25.08
N LEU A 162 3.89 -8.79 -23.78
CA LEU A 162 3.84 -10.06 -23.08
C LEU A 162 2.42 -10.31 -22.57
N ILE A 163 1.87 -11.47 -22.90
CA ILE A 163 0.49 -11.83 -22.68
C ILE A 163 0.42 -13.07 -21.79
N LEU A 164 -0.39 -12.99 -20.74
CA LEU A 164 -0.76 -14.13 -19.92
C LEU A 164 -2.20 -14.55 -20.24
N GLN A 165 -2.33 -15.75 -20.78
CA GLN A 165 -3.61 -16.41 -20.98
C GLN A 165 -3.96 -17.18 -19.70
N VAL A 166 -4.96 -16.72 -18.97
CA VAL A 166 -5.35 -17.28 -17.68
C VAL A 166 -6.30 -18.47 -17.87
N THR A 167 -5.94 -19.61 -17.30
CA THR A 167 -6.75 -20.84 -17.29
C THR A 167 -7.22 -21.20 -15.86
N GLY A 168 -6.55 -20.67 -14.82
CA GLY A 168 -6.90 -20.86 -13.42
C GLY A 168 -7.79 -19.75 -12.83
N ASP A 169 -8.01 -19.80 -11.50
CA ASP A 169 -8.84 -18.86 -10.75
C ASP A 169 -8.10 -17.54 -10.44
N VAL A 170 -7.69 -16.82 -11.48
CA VAL A 170 -7.12 -15.48 -11.35
C VAL A 170 -8.17 -14.45 -11.73
N PRO A 171 -8.53 -13.53 -10.83
CA PRO A 171 -9.52 -12.49 -11.11
C PRO A 171 -8.91 -11.44 -12.04
N VAL A 172 -8.92 -11.71 -13.35
CA VAL A 172 -8.25 -10.89 -14.39
C VAL A 172 -8.61 -9.40 -14.33
N LYS A 173 -9.86 -9.07 -13.97
CA LYS A 173 -10.34 -7.68 -13.86
C LYS A 173 -9.80 -6.92 -12.65
N ARG A 174 -9.25 -7.65 -11.68
CA ARG A 174 -8.69 -7.09 -10.45
C ARG A 174 -7.17 -6.99 -10.53
N VAL A 175 -6.52 -7.55 -11.55
CA VAL A 175 -5.06 -7.41 -11.70
C VAL A 175 -4.73 -6.00 -12.16
N GLN A 176 -3.94 -5.26 -11.37
CA GLN A 176 -3.59 -3.87 -11.64
C GLN A 176 -2.18 -3.73 -12.22
N GLU A 177 -1.23 -4.50 -11.68
CA GLU A 177 0.18 -4.39 -12.03
C GLU A 177 0.83 -5.77 -12.13
N ALA A 178 1.88 -5.84 -12.94
CA ALA A 178 2.74 -7.01 -13.05
C ALA A 178 4.18 -6.57 -12.90
N GLU A 179 4.90 -7.28 -12.05
CA GLU A 179 6.35 -7.23 -11.97
C GLU A 179 6.91 -8.53 -12.53
N ILE A 180 7.81 -8.41 -13.49
CA ILE A 180 8.41 -9.53 -14.21
C ILE A 180 9.89 -9.52 -13.92
N GLN A 181 10.33 -10.53 -13.18
CA GLN A 181 11.73 -10.80 -12.99
C GLN A 181 12.19 -11.74 -14.10
N THR A 182 13.31 -11.36 -14.70
CA THR A 182 13.98 -12.16 -15.71
C THR A 182 15.17 -12.90 -15.10
N ARG A 183 15.64 -13.93 -15.81
CA ARG A 183 16.74 -14.80 -15.39
C ARG A 183 18.09 -14.10 -15.29
N ASP A 184 18.28 -13.02 -16.05
CA ASP A 184 19.47 -12.17 -15.95
C ASP A 184 19.40 -11.19 -14.76
N GLY A 185 18.34 -11.29 -13.94
CA GLY A 185 18.13 -10.49 -12.74
C GLY A 185 17.43 -9.15 -12.99
N LYS A 186 17.08 -8.80 -14.24
CA LYS A 186 16.34 -7.55 -14.51
C LYS A 186 14.88 -7.68 -14.08
N ILE A 187 14.38 -6.58 -13.55
CA ILE A 187 12.99 -6.43 -13.13
C ILE A 187 12.31 -5.45 -14.09
N HIS A 188 11.17 -5.87 -14.61
CA HIS A 188 10.31 -5.05 -15.47
C HIS A 188 8.93 -4.97 -14.84
N SER A 189 8.50 -3.77 -14.46
CA SER A 189 7.15 -3.52 -13.95
C SER A 189 6.30 -2.74 -14.94
N GLY A 190 4.99 -2.91 -14.86
CA GLY A 190 4.05 -2.14 -15.66
C GLY A 190 2.60 -2.38 -15.25
N GLU A 191 1.74 -1.45 -15.67
CA GLU A 191 0.29 -1.59 -15.54
C GLU A 191 -0.22 -2.75 -16.41
N VAL A 192 -1.07 -3.57 -15.82
CA VAL A 192 -1.71 -4.69 -16.49
C VAL A 192 -3.03 -4.22 -17.08
N SER A 193 -3.27 -4.60 -18.34
CA SER A 193 -4.54 -4.34 -19.00
C SER A 193 -5.20 -5.64 -19.43
N VAL A 194 -6.52 -5.68 -19.36
CA VAL A 194 -7.29 -6.86 -19.78
C VAL A 194 -7.44 -6.85 -21.30
N GLY A 195 -6.84 -7.84 -21.97
CA GLY A 195 -6.90 -8.01 -23.43
C GLY A 195 -8.14 -8.77 -23.93
N GLY A 196 -8.83 -9.48 -23.02
CA GLY A 196 -9.99 -10.31 -23.31
C GLY A 196 -10.54 -11.00 -22.04
N LYS A 197 -11.53 -11.89 -22.17
CA LYS A 197 -12.24 -12.48 -21.01
C LYS A 197 -11.30 -13.12 -19.97
N ASN A 198 -10.21 -13.74 -20.42
CA ASN A 198 -9.19 -14.40 -19.59
C ASN A 198 -7.76 -14.01 -20.01
N GLN A 199 -7.56 -12.83 -20.58
CA GLN A 199 -6.26 -12.44 -21.14
C GLN A 199 -5.74 -11.18 -20.44
N LEU A 200 -4.51 -11.25 -19.94
CA LEU A 200 -3.80 -10.13 -19.33
C LEU A 200 -2.63 -9.72 -20.21
N VAL A 201 -2.55 -8.43 -20.52
CA VAL A 201 -1.40 -7.82 -21.18
C VAL A 201 -0.51 -7.26 -20.09
N LEU A 202 0.62 -7.92 -19.83
CA LEU A 202 1.47 -7.67 -18.66
C LEU A 202 2.47 -6.53 -18.86
N LEU A 203 3.12 -6.49 -20.02
CA LEU A 203 4.06 -5.43 -20.39
C LEU A 203 3.85 -5.08 -21.86
N ARG A 204 3.90 -3.79 -22.19
CA ARG A 204 3.81 -3.26 -23.55
C ARG A 204 5.14 -2.64 -23.96
N LYS A 205 5.43 -2.63 -25.27
CA LYS A 205 6.66 -2.03 -25.85
C LYS A 205 7.95 -2.59 -25.24
N THR A 206 7.93 -3.83 -24.76
CA THR A 206 9.09 -4.51 -24.19
C THR A 206 9.51 -5.70 -25.06
N ARG A 207 10.77 -6.13 -24.94
CA ARG A 207 11.29 -7.36 -25.57
C ARG A 207 11.66 -8.40 -24.51
N VAL A 208 10.77 -8.59 -23.53
CA VAL A 208 10.89 -9.69 -22.56
C VAL A 208 10.21 -10.91 -23.17
N PHE A 209 10.96 -11.98 -23.43
CA PHE A 209 10.40 -13.22 -23.95
C PHE A 209 10.06 -14.19 -22.80
N PRO A 210 9.05 -15.06 -22.97
CA PRO A 210 8.63 -16.00 -21.92
C PRO A 210 9.79 -16.82 -21.36
N LYS A 211 10.70 -17.29 -22.24
CA LYS A 211 11.88 -18.11 -21.87
C LYS A 211 12.87 -17.42 -20.92
N ASP A 212 12.85 -16.08 -20.91
CA ASP A 212 13.75 -15.26 -20.12
C ASP A 212 13.12 -14.88 -18.77
N VAL A 213 11.83 -15.14 -18.58
CA VAL A 213 11.11 -14.88 -17.34
C VAL A 213 11.41 -15.96 -16.30
N SER A 214 11.82 -15.54 -15.11
CA SER A 214 11.97 -16.42 -13.94
C SER A 214 10.72 -16.42 -13.08
N GLN A 215 10.16 -15.22 -12.85
CA GLN A 215 9.05 -15.02 -11.94
C GLN A 215 8.18 -13.85 -12.41
N ILE A 216 6.86 -13.97 -12.20
CA ILE A 216 5.91 -12.89 -12.39
C ILE A 216 5.16 -12.69 -11.07
N ILE A 217 5.09 -11.46 -10.60
CA ILE A 217 4.31 -11.06 -9.44
C ILE A 217 3.15 -10.23 -9.96
N LEU A 218 1.92 -10.74 -9.79
CA LEU A 218 0.71 -10.00 -10.11
C LEU A 218 0.17 -9.33 -8.86
N THR A 219 -0.07 -8.03 -8.94
CA THR A 219 -0.74 -7.26 -7.90
C THR A 219 -2.24 -7.26 -8.19
N ILE A 220 -3.01 -7.94 -7.34
CA ILE A 220 -4.46 -8.08 -7.48
C ILE A 220 -5.17 -7.15 -6.49
N ALA A 221 -6.01 -6.25 -7.00
CA ALA A 221 -6.92 -5.41 -6.23
C ALA A 221 -7.85 -6.25 -5.33
N GLY A 222 -8.18 -5.74 -4.14
CA GLY A 222 -9.21 -6.28 -3.23
C GLY A 222 -10.61 -6.37 -3.83
#